data_AF-A0A7S1UM33-F1
#
_entry.id   AF-A0A7S1UM33-F1
#
_cell.length_a   1.000
_cell.length_b   1.000
_cell.length_c   1.000
_cell.angle_alpha   90.00
_cell.angle_beta   90.00
_cell.angle_gamma   90.00
#
_symmetry.space_group_name_H-M   'P 1'
#
loop_
_entity.id
_entity.type
_entity.pdbx_description
1 polymer ?
#
loop_
_entity_poly.entity_id
_entity_poly.type
_entity_poly.pdbx_seq_one_letter_code
_entity_poly.pdbx_strand_id
1 'polypeptide(L)'
;SRPQGPYYCSVGPENNFGRAITDAMYKACLYAGIAISGVNGEVMPGQQEYQVGPCVGIDAGDQVMMSRYILQRVCEDFQVYCTLFPKPIVEGDWNGAGMHTNVSTKKMREDGGLDTIKKAIYKLGAKHAEHIAIYGEGNELRLTGKHETASIEDFSFGVANRGASVRIGRETEAEGKGYFEDRRPSSNCDPYLVTGKIMETIMGPDAPEITPLDRSKA
;
A
#
# COMPACT_ATOMS: atom_id res chain seq x y z
N SER A 1 5.00 -27.84 5.50
CA SER A 1 5.02 -26.51 4.84
C SER A 1 6.31 -25.79 5.24
N ARG A 2 6.95 -25.04 4.32
CA ARG A 2 8.12 -24.21 4.64
C ARG A 2 7.64 -22.85 5.16
N PRO A 3 8.29 -22.26 6.18
CA PRO A 3 7.93 -20.93 6.71
C PRO A 3 8.18 -19.82 5.67
N GLN A 4 7.67 -18.61 5.94
CA GLN A 4 7.94 -17.42 5.13
C GLN A 4 9.45 -17.11 5.07
N GLY A 5 9.88 -16.44 4.00
CA GLY A 5 11.30 -16.12 3.76
C GLY A 5 11.73 -16.33 2.31
N PRO A 6 11.63 -17.56 1.76
CA PRO A 6 12.15 -17.85 0.42
C PRO A 6 11.26 -17.38 -0.73
N TYR A 7 10.08 -16.80 -0.45
CA TYR A 7 9.04 -16.50 -1.45
C TYR A 7 9.12 -15.08 -2.02
N TYR A 8 9.49 -14.10 -1.18
CA TYR A 8 9.55 -12.69 -1.57
C TYR A 8 10.56 -12.47 -2.70
N CYS A 9 10.13 -11.84 -3.80
CA CYS A 9 10.94 -11.59 -5.00
C CYS A 9 11.65 -12.83 -5.57
N SER A 10 11.12 -14.03 -5.32
CA SER A 10 11.79 -15.28 -5.63
C SER A 10 11.67 -15.71 -7.09
N VAL A 11 12.52 -16.66 -7.48
CA VAL A 11 12.47 -17.43 -8.72
C VAL A 11 12.46 -18.93 -8.39
N GLY A 12 12.02 -19.75 -9.35
CA GLY A 12 11.94 -21.20 -9.20
C GLY A 12 10.52 -21.70 -8.91
N PRO A 13 10.13 -22.86 -9.47
CA PRO A 13 8.79 -23.44 -9.30
C PRO A 13 8.45 -23.81 -7.85
N GLU A 14 9.46 -23.95 -6.99
CA GLU A 14 9.31 -24.28 -5.58
C GLU A 14 9.05 -23.07 -4.67
N ASN A 15 9.23 -21.85 -5.18
CA ASN A 15 9.08 -20.62 -4.38
C ASN A 15 8.08 -19.62 -5.00
N ASN A 16 7.98 -19.53 -6.34
CA ASN A 16 7.13 -18.53 -6.99
C ASN A 16 5.88 -19.16 -7.65
N PHE A 17 4.76 -19.03 -6.98
CA PHE A 17 3.45 -19.50 -7.44
C PHE A 17 2.65 -18.35 -8.07
N GLY A 18 2.09 -18.58 -9.26
CA GLY A 18 1.22 -17.60 -9.94
C GLY A 18 1.93 -16.63 -10.89
N ARG A 19 3.24 -16.78 -11.15
CA ARG A 19 3.98 -15.90 -12.07
C ARG A 19 3.32 -15.72 -13.44
N ALA A 20 2.81 -16.80 -14.03
CA ALA A 20 2.17 -16.73 -15.34
C ALA A 20 0.96 -15.78 -15.36
N ILE A 21 0.21 -15.72 -14.26
CA ILE A 21 -0.92 -14.80 -14.08
C ILE A 21 -0.41 -13.37 -13.93
N THR A 22 0.57 -13.14 -13.05
CA THR A 22 1.18 -11.82 -12.84
C THR A 22 1.77 -11.25 -14.14
N ASP A 23 2.50 -12.06 -14.91
CA ASP A 23 3.12 -11.65 -16.18
C ASP A 23 2.07 -11.37 -17.27
N ALA A 24 0.99 -12.16 -17.34
CA ALA A 24 -0.11 -11.94 -18.28
C ALA A 24 -0.89 -10.66 -17.93
N MET A 25 -1.21 -10.46 -16.65
CA MET A 25 -1.86 -9.25 -16.14
C MET A 25 -1.00 -8.02 -16.39
N TYR A 26 0.31 -8.09 -16.18
CA TYR A 26 1.24 -7.00 -16.44
C TYR A 26 1.21 -6.55 -17.90
N LYS A 27 1.29 -7.51 -18.84
CA LYS A 27 1.20 -7.25 -20.28
C LYS A 27 -0.16 -6.67 -20.67
N ALA A 28 -1.25 -7.20 -20.12
CA ALA A 28 -2.61 -6.71 -20.39
C ALA A 28 -2.81 -5.28 -19.89
N CYS A 29 -2.29 -4.95 -18.71
CA CYS A 29 -2.32 -3.59 -18.17
C CYS A 29 -1.53 -2.61 -19.04
N LEU A 30 -0.31 -2.98 -19.46
CA LEU A 30 0.49 -2.16 -20.39
C LEU A 30 -0.25 -1.93 -21.71
N TYR A 31 -0.85 -2.98 -22.29
CA TYR A 31 -1.62 -2.87 -23.52
C TYR A 31 -2.85 -1.95 -23.36
N ALA A 32 -3.54 -2.04 -22.23
CA ALA A 32 -4.71 -1.21 -21.92
C ALA A 32 -4.37 0.25 -21.58
N GLY A 33 -3.09 0.61 -21.50
CA GLY A 33 -2.65 1.96 -21.14
C GLY A 33 -2.75 2.26 -19.65
N ILE A 34 -2.85 1.23 -18.79
CA ILE A 34 -2.73 1.38 -17.34
C ILE A 34 -1.28 1.76 -17.03
N ALA A 35 -1.10 2.77 -16.16
CA ALA A 35 0.18 3.23 -15.64
C ALA A 35 0.76 2.23 -14.62
N ILE A 36 0.88 0.97 -15.01
CA ILE A 36 1.48 -0.07 -14.19
C ILE A 36 2.99 0.15 -14.13
N SER A 37 3.54 0.30 -12.92
CA SER A 37 4.94 0.65 -12.71
C SER A 37 5.80 -0.53 -12.28
N GLY A 38 5.20 -1.63 -11.83
CA GLY A 38 5.94 -2.83 -11.46
C GLY A 38 5.06 -3.99 -11.01
N VAL A 39 5.72 -5.12 -10.78
CA VAL A 39 5.18 -6.34 -10.17
C VAL A 39 6.25 -7.03 -9.33
N ASN A 40 5.86 -7.73 -8.27
CA ASN A 40 6.75 -8.60 -7.49
C ASN A 40 5.98 -9.73 -6.79
N GLY A 41 6.69 -10.84 -6.53
CA GLY A 41 6.20 -11.86 -5.60
C GLY A 41 6.31 -11.36 -4.16
N GLU A 42 5.28 -11.62 -3.36
CA GLU A 42 5.20 -11.15 -1.97
C GLU A 42 5.66 -12.20 -0.95
N VAL A 43 5.63 -11.84 0.33
CA VAL A 43 6.19 -12.65 1.43
C VAL A 43 5.45 -13.99 1.63
N MET A 44 4.11 -13.99 1.52
CA MET A 44 3.31 -15.21 1.63
C MET A 44 3.34 -16.00 0.31
N PRO A 45 3.50 -17.34 0.31
CA PRO A 45 3.52 -18.13 -0.92
C PRO A 45 2.20 -17.96 -1.71
N GLY A 46 2.32 -17.60 -2.99
CA GLY A 46 1.17 -17.31 -3.87
C GLY A 46 0.62 -15.89 -3.75
N GLN A 47 1.13 -15.08 -2.82
CA GLN A 47 0.86 -13.65 -2.76
C GLN A 47 1.70 -12.91 -3.81
N GLN A 48 1.09 -11.95 -4.49
CA GLN A 48 1.70 -11.15 -5.53
C GLN A 48 1.31 -9.68 -5.32
N GLU A 49 2.17 -8.76 -5.74
CA GLU A 49 1.91 -7.33 -5.77
C GLU A 49 2.11 -6.78 -7.19
N TYR A 50 1.32 -5.78 -7.54
CA TYR A 50 1.53 -4.91 -8.69
C TYR A 50 1.29 -3.47 -8.27
N GLN A 51 2.00 -2.53 -8.90
CA GLN A 51 1.90 -1.11 -8.58
C GLN A 51 1.29 -0.33 -9.75
N VAL A 52 0.30 0.51 -9.47
CA VAL A 52 -0.31 1.44 -10.44
C VAL A 52 0.02 2.87 -10.03
N GLY A 53 0.62 3.62 -10.92
CA GLY A 53 0.96 5.03 -10.74
C GLY A 53 2.40 5.36 -11.12
N PRO A 54 2.76 6.67 -11.06
CA PRO A 54 1.97 7.75 -10.49
C PRO A 54 0.77 8.16 -11.37
N CYS A 55 -0.40 8.35 -10.74
CA CYS A 55 -1.62 8.86 -11.36
C CYS A 55 -2.07 10.16 -10.67
N VAL A 56 -2.85 11.00 -11.35
CA VAL A 56 -3.32 12.29 -10.82
C VAL A 56 -4.81 12.21 -10.48
N GLY A 57 -5.16 12.43 -9.21
CA GLY A 57 -6.55 12.54 -8.77
C GLY A 57 -7.35 11.27 -9.07
N ILE A 58 -8.45 11.43 -9.82
CA ILE A 58 -9.40 10.35 -10.10
C ILE A 58 -8.78 9.19 -10.91
N ASP A 59 -7.77 9.47 -11.74
CA ASP A 59 -7.09 8.47 -12.56
C ASP A 59 -6.48 7.34 -11.72
N ALA A 60 -6.09 7.61 -10.48
CA ALA A 60 -5.59 6.59 -9.57
C ALA A 60 -6.67 5.55 -9.23
N GLY A 61 -7.90 6.01 -8.97
CA GLY A 61 -9.05 5.13 -8.71
C GLY A 61 -9.45 4.35 -9.95
N ASP A 62 -9.60 5.06 -11.09
CA ASP A 62 -10.02 4.47 -12.37
C ASP A 62 -9.07 3.34 -12.79
N GLN A 63 -7.76 3.60 -12.73
CA GLN A 63 -6.78 2.63 -13.20
C GLN A 63 -6.61 1.44 -12.26
N VAL A 64 -6.72 1.62 -10.94
CA VAL A 64 -6.69 0.49 -9.98
C VAL A 64 -7.93 -0.38 -10.13
N MET A 65 -9.11 0.22 -10.37
CA MET A 65 -10.33 -0.55 -10.63
C MET A 65 -10.22 -1.34 -11.93
N MET A 66 -9.73 -0.71 -13.00
CA MET A 66 -9.51 -1.40 -14.27
C MET A 66 -8.43 -2.48 -14.19
N SER A 67 -7.34 -2.26 -13.45
CA SER A 67 -6.30 -3.28 -13.25
C SER A 67 -6.82 -4.47 -12.44
N ARG A 68 -7.68 -4.23 -11.43
CA ARG A 68 -8.37 -5.30 -10.68
C ARG A 68 -9.32 -6.11 -11.57
N TYR A 69 -10.05 -5.43 -12.46
CA TYR A 69 -10.87 -6.11 -13.47
C TYR A 69 -10.00 -7.01 -14.37
N ILE A 70 -8.92 -6.46 -14.95
CA ILE A 70 -7.99 -7.22 -15.79
C ILE A 70 -7.41 -8.42 -15.03
N LEU A 71 -7.00 -8.24 -13.77
CA LEU A 71 -6.50 -9.33 -12.92
C LEU A 71 -7.53 -10.47 -12.81
N GLN A 72 -8.78 -10.16 -12.47
CA GLN A 72 -9.83 -11.19 -12.34
C GLN A 72 -10.09 -11.88 -13.68
N ARG A 73 -10.12 -11.13 -14.80
CA ARG A 73 -10.30 -11.70 -16.14
C ARG A 73 -9.16 -12.64 -16.54
N VAL A 74 -7.91 -12.28 -16.23
CA VAL A 74 -6.76 -13.18 -16.43
C VAL A 74 -6.89 -14.40 -15.53
N CYS A 75 -7.27 -14.25 -14.25
CA CYS A 75 -7.45 -15.38 -13.36
C CYS A 75 -8.48 -16.41 -13.87
N GLU A 76 -9.54 -15.96 -14.56
CA GLU A 76 -10.50 -16.86 -15.21
C GLU A 76 -9.85 -17.75 -16.28
N ASP A 77 -8.96 -17.20 -17.12
CA ASP A 77 -8.26 -17.98 -18.17
C ASP A 77 -7.35 -19.06 -17.59
N PHE A 78 -6.82 -18.84 -16.38
CA PHE A 78 -5.98 -19.80 -15.65
C PHE A 78 -6.77 -20.66 -14.67
N GLN A 79 -8.10 -20.49 -14.58
CA GLN A 79 -8.99 -21.23 -13.68
C GLN A 79 -8.57 -21.14 -12.20
N VAL A 80 -8.15 -19.96 -11.76
CA VAL A 80 -7.80 -19.69 -10.36
C VAL A 80 -8.64 -18.57 -9.77
N TYR A 81 -8.75 -18.53 -8.44
CA TYR A 81 -9.37 -17.41 -7.73
C TYR A 81 -8.29 -16.47 -7.19
N CYS A 82 -8.50 -15.17 -7.38
CA CYS A 82 -7.74 -14.12 -6.70
C CYS A 82 -8.61 -13.46 -5.63
N THR A 83 -8.15 -13.50 -4.37
CA THR A 83 -8.80 -12.79 -3.26
C THR A 83 -8.04 -11.51 -2.94
N LEU A 84 -8.79 -10.44 -2.69
CA LEU A 84 -8.26 -9.19 -2.15
C LEU A 84 -8.47 -9.09 -0.63
N PHE A 85 -8.87 -10.16 0.04
CA PHE A 85 -9.11 -10.14 1.48
C PHE A 85 -7.82 -9.79 2.25
N PRO A 86 -7.86 -8.92 3.27
CA PRO A 86 -6.63 -8.38 3.88
C PRO A 86 -5.82 -9.40 4.69
N LYS A 87 -6.45 -10.50 5.12
CA LYS A 87 -5.79 -11.59 5.86
C LYS A 87 -6.32 -12.95 5.36
N PRO A 88 -5.89 -13.40 4.17
CA PRO A 88 -6.49 -14.57 3.52
C PRO A 88 -6.26 -15.88 4.30
N ILE A 89 -5.14 -15.98 5.04
CA ILE A 89 -4.84 -17.09 5.94
C ILE A 89 -4.74 -16.54 7.36
N VAL A 90 -5.72 -16.86 8.19
CA VAL A 90 -5.81 -16.39 9.59
C VAL A 90 -5.05 -17.30 10.57
N GLU A 91 -4.89 -18.58 10.23
CA GLU A 91 -4.14 -19.53 11.04
C GLU A 91 -2.65 -19.53 10.68
N GLY A 92 -1.79 -19.28 11.67
CA GLY A 92 -0.34 -19.30 11.51
C GLY A 92 0.28 -17.93 11.20
N ASP A 93 1.58 -17.97 10.91
CA ASP A 93 2.45 -16.79 10.80
C ASP A 93 2.59 -16.32 9.34
N TRP A 94 1.46 -15.96 8.71
CA TRP A 94 1.41 -15.55 7.31
C TRP A 94 1.11 -14.07 7.15
N ASN A 95 1.75 -13.41 6.18
CA ASN A 95 1.54 -11.99 5.92
C ASN A 95 0.09 -11.71 5.46
N GLY A 96 -0.40 -10.52 5.78
CA GLY A 96 -1.63 -9.99 5.20
C GLY A 96 -1.37 -9.27 3.87
N ALA A 97 -2.43 -8.80 3.23
CA ALA A 97 -2.41 -8.06 1.97
C ALA A 97 -2.89 -6.62 2.18
N GLY A 98 -2.07 -5.66 1.75
CA GLY A 98 -2.33 -4.22 1.85
C GLY A 98 -2.52 -3.57 0.48
N MET A 99 -2.92 -2.31 0.48
CA MET A 99 -2.88 -1.43 -0.69
C MET A 99 -2.14 -0.14 -0.31
N HIS A 100 -0.83 -0.25 -0.08
CA HIS A 100 -0.02 0.90 0.31
C HIS A 100 -0.17 2.02 -0.71
N THR A 101 -0.52 3.21 -0.24
CA THR A 101 -0.86 4.35 -1.10
C THR A 101 0.23 5.41 -0.98
N ASN A 102 0.96 5.63 -2.07
CA ASN A 102 1.99 6.66 -2.16
C ASN A 102 1.39 7.99 -2.57
N VAL A 103 1.71 9.07 -1.84
CA VAL A 103 1.02 10.36 -1.96
C VAL A 103 2.03 11.51 -2.06
N SER A 104 1.85 12.37 -3.06
CA SER A 104 2.53 13.66 -3.12
C SER A 104 1.67 14.75 -3.76
N THR A 105 1.84 15.98 -3.27
CA THR A 105 1.35 17.19 -3.95
C THR A 105 2.50 17.88 -4.67
N LYS A 106 2.21 18.90 -5.49
CA LYS A 106 3.25 19.70 -6.15
C LYS A 106 4.27 20.25 -5.14
N LYS A 107 3.79 20.86 -4.05
CA LYS A 107 4.64 21.41 -2.98
C LYS A 107 5.51 20.36 -2.29
N MET A 108 5.02 19.12 -2.16
CA MET A 108 5.81 18.03 -1.55
C MET A 108 6.99 17.61 -2.43
N ARG A 109 6.90 17.79 -3.75
CA ARG A 109 7.94 17.42 -4.71
C ARG A 109 8.94 18.55 -5.03
N GLU A 110 8.69 19.75 -4.51
CA GLU A 110 9.57 20.92 -4.65
C GLU A 110 10.53 21.03 -3.46
N ASP A 111 11.56 21.86 -3.57
CA ASP A 111 12.56 22.03 -2.52
C ASP A 111 11.93 22.49 -1.20
N GLY A 112 12.30 21.84 -0.09
CA GLY A 112 11.65 22.03 1.21
C GLY A 112 10.33 21.26 1.38
N GLY A 113 9.96 20.41 0.41
CA GLY A 113 8.72 19.64 0.41
C GLY A 113 8.55 18.69 1.60
N LEU A 114 9.63 18.28 2.27
CA LEU A 114 9.59 17.42 3.46
C LEU A 114 8.76 18.02 4.62
N ASP A 115 8.79 19.35 4.81
CA ASP A 115 7.93 20.01 5.80
C ASP A 115 6.45 19.89 5.42
N THR A 116 6.13 20.04 4.14
CA THR A 116 4.78 19.84 3.61
C THR A 116 4.32 18.40 3.79
N ILE A 117 5.22 17.42 3.59
CA ILE A 117 4.96 16.01 3.84
C ILE A 117 4.60 15.78 5.31
N LYS A 118 5.43 16.26 6.24
CA LYS A 118 5.18 16.10 7.69
C LYS A 118 3.84 16.70 8.11
N LYS A 119 3.52 17.92 7.66
CA LYS A 119 2.22 18.56 7.92
C LYS A 119 1.04 17.74 7.40
N ALA A 120 1.15 17.15 6.21
CA ALA A 120 0.11 16.27 5.70
C ALA A 120 -0.05 15.00 6.54
N ILE A 121 1.05 14.42 7.02
CA ILE A 121 1.04 13.25 7.91
C ILE A 121 0.35 13.59 9.24
N TYR A 122 0.59 14.77 9.80
CA TYR A 122 -0.10 15.21 11.03
C TYR A 122 -1.61 15.28 10.86
N LYS A 123 -2.08 15.80 9.72
CA LYS A 123 -3.50 15.83 9.37
C LYS A 123 -4.10 14.41 9.26
N LEU A 124 -3.35 13.48 8.65
CA LEU A 124 -3.76 12.07 8.55
C LEU A 124 -3.84 11.39 9.92
N GLY A 125 -2.95 11.73 10.86
CA GLY A 125 -2.98 11.22 12.22
C GLY A 125 -4.17 11.75 13.02
N ALA A 126 -4.49 13.04 12.89
CA ALA A 126 -5.65 13.64 13.55
C ALA A 126 -6.99 13.03 13.11
N LYS A 127 -7.06 12.46 11.90
CA LYS A 127 -8.23 11.78 11.35
C LYS A 127 -8.05 10.26 11.24
N HIS A 128 -7.16 9.67 12.02
CA HIS A 128 -6.82 8.24 11.89
C HIS A 128 -8.04 7.31 11.86
N ALA A 129 -8.93 7.43 12.85
CA ALA A 129 -10.13 6.60 12.95
C ALA A 129 -11.08 6.76 11.74
N GLU A 130 -11.24 7.99 11.22
CA GLU A 130 -12.06 8.23 10.03
C GLU A 130 -11.50 7.55 8.78
N HIS A 131 -10.17 7.51 8.65
CA HIS A 131 -9.50 6.80 7.56
C HIS A 131 -9.64 5.28 7.71
N ILE A 132 -9.39 4.74 8.91
CA ILE A 132 -9.51 3.30 9.18
C ILE A 132 -10.91 2.77 8.85
N ALA A 133 -11.96 3.54 9.17
CA ALA A 133 -13.34 3.16 8.89
C ALA A 133 -13.65 2.90 7.41
N ILE A 134 -12.87 3.44 6.48
CA ILE A 134 -13.04 3.27 5.03
C ILE A 134 -11.89 2.48 4.37
N TYR A 135 -10.86 2.12 5.13
CA TYR A 135 -9.64 1.47 4.63
C TYR A 135 -9.78 -0.05 4.45
N GLY A 136 -11.02 -0.51 4.21
CA GLY A 136 -11.41 -1.86 3.86
C GLY A 136 -11.79 -2.75 5.04
N GLU A 137 -12.77 -3.63 4.81
CA GLU A 137 -13.31 -4.55 5.81
C GLU A 137 -12.33 -5.70 6.12
N GLY A 138 -12.25 -6.12 7.38
CA GLY A 138 -11.35 -7.20 7.83
C GLY A 138 -9.91 -6.74 8.06
N ASN A 139 -9.65 -5.44 8.05
CA ASN A 139 -8.31 -4.87 8.18
C ASN A 139 -7.75 -5.02 9.61
N GLU A 140 -8.60 -5.20 10.63
CA GLU A 140 -8.24 -5.50 12.01
C GLU A 140 -7.48 -6.83 12.16
N LEU A 141 -7.72 -7.78 11.25
CA LEU A 141 -6.99 -9.05 11.18
C LEU A 141 -5.57 -8.87 10.60
N ARG A 142 -5.33 -7.76 9.90
CA ARG A 142 -4.06 -7.42 9.26
C ARG A 142 -3.23 -6.46 10.12
N LEU A 143 -3.81 -5.33 10.52
CA LEU A 143 -3.17 -4.25 11.27
C LEU A 143 -3.05 -4.58 12.76
N THR A 144 -2.16 -5.51 13.06
CA THR A 144 -1.99 -6.09 14.42
C THR A 144 -0.71 -5.62 15.11
N GLY A 145 0.07 -4.74 14.49
CA GLY A 145 1.43 -4.40 14.93
C GLY A 145 2.49 -5.43 14.56
N LYS A 146 2.09 -6.59 14.00
CA LYS A 146 2.99 -7.64 13.50
C LYS A 146 3.09 -7.59 11.97
N HIS A 147 4.03 -8.33 11.40
CA HIS A 147 4.15 -8.53 9.94
C HIS A 147 4.25 -7.24 9.12
N GLU A 148 5.12 -6.31 9.55
CA GLU A 148 5.33 -5.03 8.85
C GLU A 148 4.08 -4.14 8.80
N THR A 149 3.19 -4.24 9.80
CA THR A 149 2.01 -3.36 9.96
C THR A 149 2.03 -2.66 11.30
N ALA A 150 1.37 -1.50 11.37
CA ALA A 150 1.06 -0.82 12.63
C ALA A 150 -0.19 -1.43 13.30
N SER A 151 -0.40 -1.09 14.57
CA SER A 151 -1.69 -1.30 15.25
C SER A 151 -2.80 -0.56 14.48
N ILE A 152 -4.01 -1.13 14.47
CA ILE A 152 -5.20 -0.49 13.87
C ILE A 152 -5.70 0.71 14.69
N GLU A 153 -5.37 0.77 15.99
CA GLU A 153 -5.84 1.81 16.90
C GLU A 153 -4.91 3.03 16.93
N ASP A 154 -3.61 2.78 16.81
CA ASP A 154 -2.58 3.80 17.00
C ASP A 154 -2.05 4.34 15.68
N PHE A 155 -1.95 5.66 15.59
CA PHE A 155 -1.27 6.31 14.47
C PHE A 155 0.20 6.56 14.77
N SER A 156 1.06 6.17 13.85
CA SER A 156 2.49 6.47 13.89
C SER A 156 3.03 6.79 12.49
N PHE A 157 4.12 7.55 12.44
CA PHE A 157 4.90 7.70 11.23
C PHE A 157 6.40 7.65 11.54
N GLY A 158 7.20 7.29 10.55
CA GLY A 158 8.65 7.25 10.71
C GLY A 158 9.39 7.16 9.39
N VAL A 159 10.69 7.47 9.42
CA VAL A 159 11.55 7.37 8.24
C VAL A 159 12.08 5.95 8.10
N ALA A 160 11.86 5.36 6.92
CA ALA A 160 12.17 3.96 6.62
C ALA A 160 11.67 2.96 7.69
N ASN A 161 10.58 3.31 8.37
CA ASN A 161 9.96 2.48 9.38
C ASN A 161 8.77 1.73 8.78
N ARG A 162 8.95 0.43 8.54
CA ARG A 162 7.89 -0.48 8.06
C ARG A 162 6.99 -1.02 9.19
N GLY A 163 7.18 -0.60 10.44
CA GLY A 163 6.21 -0.81 11.51
C GLY A 163 5.23 0.35 11.67
N ALA A 164 5.51 1.49 11.04
CA ALA A 164 4.70 2.69 11.17
C ALA A 164 3.46 2.67 10.25
N SER A 165 2.43 3.42 10.64
CA SER A 165 1.20 3.60 9.86
C SER A 165 1.48 4.36 8.56
N VAL A 166 2.34 5.39 8.62
CA VAL A 166 2.83 6.15 7.46
C VAL A 166 4.36 6.15 7.42
N ARG A 167 4.92 5.87 6.24
CA ARG A 167 6.37 5.82 6.02
C ARG A 167 6.84 6.97 5.15
N ILE A 168 7.93 7.61 5.56
CA ILE A 168 8.73 8.49 4.70
C ILE A 168 9.93 7.69 4.20
N GLY A 169 10.17 7.68 2.89
CA GLY A 169 11.33 7.00 2.31
C GLY A 169 12.66 7.63 2.75
N ARG A 170 13.74 6.85 2.82
CA ARG A 170 15.09 7.38 3.08
C ARG A 170 15.53 8.39 2.03
N GLU A 171 15.16 8.15 0.77
CA GLU A 171 15.43 9.06 -0.34
C GLU A 171 14.66 10.37 -0.16
N THR A 172 13.35 10.32 0.11
CA THR A 172 12.53 11.50 0.42
C THR A 172 13.12 12.34 1.57
N GLU A 173 13.60 11.68 2.64
CA GLU A 173 14.24 12.37 3.76
C GLU A 173 15.56 13.03 3.33
N ALA A 174 16.43 12.27 2.64
CA ALA A 174 17.75 12.74 2.23
C ALA A 174 17.67 13.90 1.22
N GLU A 175 16.70 13.87 0.30
CA GLU A 175 16.48 14.93 -0.68
C GLU A 175 15.67 16.12 -0.13
N GLY A 176 15.01 15.96 1.02
CA GLY A 176 14.16 16.99 1.61
C GLY A 176 12.87 17.26 0.84
N LYS A 177 12.47 16.36 -0.08
CA LYS A 177 11.27 16.44 -0.93
C LYS A 177 10.90 15.06 -1.49
N GLY A 178 9.67 14.88 -1.95
CA GLY A 178 9.20 13.63 -2.56
C GLY A 178 7.76 13.27 -2.19
N TYR A 179 7.56 12.07 -1.64
CA TYR A 179 6.26 11.50 -1.28
C TYR A 179 6.33 10.73 0.05
N PHE A 180 5.16 10.46 0.65
CA PHE A 180 5.00 9.52 1.75
C PHE A 180 4.14 8.32 1.34
N GLU A 181 4.23 7.24 2.10
CA GLU A 181 3.49 5.98 1.88
C GLU A 181 2.53 5.76 3.05
N ASP A 182 1.21 5.82 2.82
CA ASP A 182 0.20 5.38 3.79
C ASP A 182 0.02 3.86 3.68
N ARG A 183 0.34 3.13 4.74
CA ARG A 183 0.42 1.65 4.77
C ARG A 183 -0.82 1.01 5.39
N ARG A 184 -1.76 1.86 5.83
CA ARG A 184 -3.00 1.45 6.50
C ARG A 184 -4.10 0.92 5.56
N PRO A 185 -4.23 1.34 4.29
CA PRO A 185 -5.25 0.77 3.42
C PRO A 185 -5.03 -0.74 3.20
N SER A 186 -6.10 -1.51 3.30
CA SER A 186 -6.08 -2.95 3.02
C SER A 186 -6.15 -3.25 1.53
N SER A 187 -5.87 -4.49 1.11
CA SER A 187 -5.97 -4.89 -0.30
C SER A 187 -7.38 -4.82 -0.90
N ASN A 188 -8.44 -4.92 -0.10
CA ASN A 188 -9.85 -4.87 -0.57
C ASN A 188 -10.48 -3.46 -0.51
N CYS A 189 -9.75 -2.44 -0.06
CA CYS A 189 -10.33 -1.09 0.01
C CYS A 189 -10.73 -0.54 -1.37
N ASP A 190 -11.70 0.36 -1.39
CA ASP A 190 -12.11 1.10 -2.57
C ASP A 190 -11.09 2.23 -2.85
N PRO A 191 -10.37 2.21 -3.99
CA PRO A 191 -9.35 3.20 -4.27
C PRO A 191 -9.93 4.62 -4.43
N TYR A 192 -11.20 4.78 -4.80
CA TYR A 192 -11.86 6.10 -4.85
C TYR A 192 -12.04 6.69 -3.45
N LEU A 193 -12.49 5.87 -2.50
CA LEU A 193 -12.66 6.31 -1.12
C LEU A 193 -11.33 6.64 -0.47
N VAL A 194 -10.30 5.80 -0.67
CA VAL A 194 -8.97 6.02 -0.12
C VAL A 194 -8.34 7.30 -0.66
N THR A 195 -8.28 7.44 -2.00
CA THR A 195 -7.66 8.61 -2.63
C THR A 195 -8.43 9.90 -2.31
N GLY A 196 -9.76 9.85 -2.35
CA GLY A 196 -10.63 10.97 -2.00
C GLY A 196 -10.44 11.43 -0.55
N LYS A 197 -10.46 10.50 0.41
CA LYS A 197 -10.31 10.84 1.83
C LYS A 197 -8.91 11.36 2.17
N ILE A 198 -7.86 10.78 1.58
CA ILE A 198 -6.49 11.30 1.72
C ILE A 198 -6.44 12.74 1.21
N MET A 199 -6.96 13.01 0.02
CA MET A 199 -6.95 14.35 -0.57
C MET A 199 -7.74 15.34 0.30
N GLU A 200 -8.95 14.98 0.74
CA GLU A 200 -9.78 15.77 1.64
C GLU A 200 -9.01 16.15 2.92
N THR A 201 -8.36 15.18 3.55
CA THR A 201 -7.64 15.39 4.81
C THR A 201 -6.38 16.25 4.63
N ILE A 202 -5.53 15.95 3.64
CA ILE A 202 -4.25 16.69 3.50
C ILE A 202 -4.44 18.13 3.00
N MET A 203 -5.54 18.39 2.28
CA MET A 203 -5.95 19.75 1.86
C MET A 203 -6.80 20.47 2.90
N GLY A 204 -7.20 19.78 3.97
CA GLY A 204 -7.96 20.32 5.09
C GLY A 204 -7.13 21.21 6.04
N PRO A 205 -7.71 21.61 7.18
CA PRO A 205 -7.04 22.47 8.16
C PRO A 205 -5.79 21.83 8.77
N ASP A 206 -4.96 22.65 9.39
CA ASP A 206 -3.75 22.20 10.09
C ASP A 206 -4.08 21.38 11.34
N ALA A 207 -3.16 20.48 11.69
CA ALA A 207 -3.27 19.55 12.80
C ALA A 207 -2.04 19.64 13.71
N PRO A 208 -2.16 19.26 14.99
CA PRO A 208 -1.03 19.23 15.92
C PRO A 208 0.11 18.35 15.42
N GLU A 209 1.34 18.77 15.71
CA GLU A 209 2.54 18.00 15.37
C GLU A 209 2.56 16.65 16.08
N ILE A 210 2.98 15.62 15.36
CA ILE A 210 3.17 14.26 15.87
C ILE A 210 4.67 13.98 15.91
N THR A 211 5.15 13.43 17.01
CA THR A 211 6.55 13.00 17.12
C THR A 211 6.78 11.73 16.29
N PRO A 212 7.81 11.67 15.44
CA PRO A 212 8.11 10.47 14.65
C PRO A 212 8.50 9.29 15.57
N LEU A 213 8.05 8.09 15.18
CA LEU A 213 8.45 6.84 15.81
C LEU A 213 9.85 6.47 15.33
N ASP A 214 10.81 6.54 16.24
CA ASP A 214 12.17 6.06 15.99
C ASP A 214 12.14 4.56 15.64
N ARG A 215 12.88 4.19 14.59
CA ARG A 215 13.03 2.79 14.16
C ARG A 215 13.59 1.89 15.27
N SER A 216 14.36 2.45 16.22
CA SER A 216 14.87 1.71 17.38
C SER A 216 13.79 1.34 18.41
N LYS A 217 12.61 1.98 18.34
CA LYS A 217 11.48 1.82 19.26
C LYS A 217 10.28 1.10 18.63
N ALA A 218 10.43 0.62 17.39
CA ALA A 218 9.38 -0.02 16.59
C ALA A 218 9.61 -1.52 16.43
#